data_AF-A0A259KWR0-F1
#
_entry.id   AF-A0A259KWR0-F1
#
_cell.length_a   1.000
_cell.length_b   1.000
_cell.length_c   1.000
_cell.angle_alpha   90.00
_cell.angle_beta   90.00
_cell.angle_gamma   90.00
#
_symmetry.space_group_name_H-M   'P 1'
#
loop_
_entity.id
_entity.type
_entity.pdbx_description
1 polymer ?
#
loop_
_entity_poly.entity_id
_entity_poly.type
_entity_poly.pdbx_seq_one_letter_code
_entity_poly.pdbx_strand_id
1 'polypeptide(L)'
;MSGGGERLCVRLLKTGDNTEYVARELATLAGCRASDIGFCGLKDRHAVTVQWFSLYRPGQFSEDTDLLAAIAERWPVLAARREPRKLRRGDHRANGFVVTLRHVTAERSLVEQGLIRLRDQGAPNYFGPQRFGREGGNLQAAVTLDPSRLNRKRGRGGRSASKNVLYFSAARSWLFNEVLAERVLSGTWAEVLPGEPEASSPRSPTGPLWGDGGTLAGEPLAQKNALALLSALADAGYSVSLETSGALDVSGVDARVSRIVDIKPPGSGEVARNRWDNLAHLNRHDEIKFVLADRADYEWARAVLNDRALTETCPVLFSPVQNELLPAQLAEWILADRLPVRMQIQLHKVLWGNTPGK
;
A
#
# COMPACT_ATOMS: atom_id res chain seq x y z
N MET A 1 7.79 -22.13 -39.26
CA MET A 1 7.43 -23.23 -38.34
C MET A 1 6.83 -22.61 -37.08
N SER A 2 5.51 -22.43 -37.05
CA SER A 2 4.80 -21.61 -36.06
C SER A 2 4.57 -22.35 -34.74
N GLY A 3 5.35 -21.97 -33.72
CA GLY A 3 4.76 -21.34 -32.52
C GLY A 3 3.90 -22.18 -31.57
N GLY A 4 4.07 -23.50 -31.51
CA GLY A 4 3.44 -24.29 -30.45
C GLY A 4 4.11 -24.01 -29.11
N GLY A 5 3.48 -23.23 -28.23
CA GLY A 5 4.05 -22.91 -26.92
C GLY A 5 4.30 -24.15 -26.04
N GLU A 6 5.28 -24.07 -25.13
CA GLU A 6 5.70 -25.18 -24.27
C GLU A 6 4.63 -25.64 -23.25
N ARG A 7 3.50 -24.92 -23.19
CA ARG A 7 2.41 -25.17 -22.25
C ARG A 7 1.16 -25.64 -22.98
N LEU A 8 0.59 -26.75 -22.54
CA LEU A 8 -0.77 -27.12 -22.90
C LEU A 8 -1.73 -26.45 -21.92
N CYS A 9 -2.51 -25.47 -22.39
CA CYS A 9 -3.56 -24.84 -21.63
C CYS A 9 -4.88 -25.57 -21.85
N VAL A 10 -5.54 -25.98 -20.77
CA VAL A 10 -6.80 -26.72 -20.79
C VAL A 10 -7.87 -26.00 -19.98
N ARG A 11 -9.06 -25.85 -20.55
CA ARG A 11 -10.23 -25.27 -19.90
C ARG A 11 -11.13 -26.39 -19.43
N LEU A 12 -11.26 -26.54 -18.12
CA LEU A 12 -11.97 -27.67 -17.51
C LEU A 12 -13.23 -27.18 -16.82
N LEU A 13 -14.28 -28.00 -16.88
CA LEU A 13 -15.43 -27.92 -16.00
C LEU A 13 -15.19 -28.84 -14.79
N LYS A 14 -15.33 -28.31 -13.58
CA LYS A 14 -15.23 -29.09 -12.34
C LYS A 14 -16.41 -28.84 -11.40
N THR A 15 -16.78 -29.87 -10.65
CA THR A 15 -17.83 -29.84 -9.62
C THR A 15 -17.32 -30.59 -8.39
N GLY A 16 -17.35 -29.98 -7.21
CA GLY A 16 -16.96 -30.65 -5.96
C GLY A 16 -15.46 -30.68 -5.63
N ASP A 17 -14.61 -30.33 -6.60
CA ASP A 17 -13.15 -30.28 -6.45
C ASP A 17 -12.62 -28.85 -6.26
N ASN A 18 -11.65 -28.69 -5.36
CA ASN A 18 -10.92 -27.42 -5.23
C ASN A 18 -9.82 -27.32 -6.31
N THR A 19 -9.45 -26.09 -6.68
CA THR A 19 -8.48 -25.83 -7.76
C THR A 19 -7.11 -26.46 -7.51
N GLU A 20 -6.64 -26.51 -6.26
CA GLU A 20 -5.32 -27.04 -5.94
C GLU A 20 -5.26 -28.57 -6.05
N TYR A 21 -6.34 -29.25 -5.68
CA TYR A 21 -6.50 -30.69 -5.89
C TYR A 21 -6.42 -31.02 -7.38
N VAL A 22 -7.24 -30.37 -8.21
CA VAL A 22 -7.22 -30.57 -9.67
C VAL A 22 -5.83 -30.31 -10.24
N ALA A 23 -5.15 -29.25 -9.78
CA ALA A 23 -3.78 -28.95 -10.24
C ALA A 23 -2.78 -30.09 -9.93
N ARG A 24 -2.86 -30.75 -8.77
CA ARG A 24 -1.96 -31.88 -8.44
C ARG A 24 -2.26 -33.12 -9.29
N GLU A 25 -3.53 -33.41 -9.51
CA GLU A 25 -3.93 -34.55 -10.35
C GLU A 25 -3.53 -34.33 -11.81
N LEU A 26 -3.73 -33.11 -12.34
CA LEU A 26 -3.24 -32.73 -13.67
C LEU A 26 -1.72 -32.85 -13.79
N ALA A 27 -0.98 -32.49 -12.74
CA ALA A 27 0.47 -32.65 -12.73
C ALA A 27 0.87 -34.14 -12.85
N THR A 28 0.15 -35.01 -12.15
CA THR A 28 0.35 -36.46 -12.19
C THR A 28 0.04 -37.02 -13.57
N LEU A 29 -1.12 -36.69 -14.15
CA LEU A 29 -1.50 -37.11 -15.51
C LEU A 29 -0.52 -36.61 -16.57
N ALA A 30 -0.02 -35.38 -16.41
CA ALA A 30 0.90 -34.77 -17.36
C ALA A 30 2.36 -35.16 -17.17
N GLY A 31 2.70 -35.92 -16.11
CA GLY A 31 4.08 -36.29 -15.79
C GLY A 31 4.98 -35.12 -15.40
N CYS A 32 4.43 -34.05 -14.81
CA CYS A 32 5.19 -32.84 -14.43
C CYS A 32 5.04 -32.50 -12.95
N ARG A 33 5.78 -31.49 -12.45
CA ARG A 33 5.69 -31.11 -11.03
C ARG A 33 4.41 -30.29 -10.80
N ALA A 34 3.85 -30.36 -9.60
CA ALA A 34 2.72 -29.50 -9.22
C ALA A 34 3.04 -28.00 -9.37
N SER A 35 4.30 -27.60 -9.15
CA SER A 35 4.80 -26.24 -9.39
C SER A 35 4.80 -25.84 -10.85
N ASP A 36 4.71 -26.79 -11.78
CA ASP A 36 4.65 -26.51 -13.21
C ASP A 36 3.22 -26.25 -13.67
N ILE A 37 2.20 -26.62 -12.89
CA ILE A 37 0.82 -26.28 -13.19
C ILE A 37 0.54 -24.82 -12.83
N GLY A 38 -0.06 -24.09 -13.77
CA GLY A 38 -0.47 -22.69 -13.59
C GLY A 38 -1.96 -22.49 -13.73
N PHE A 39 -2.52 -21.57 -12.95
CA PHE A 39 -3.94 -21.17 -12.99
C PHE A 39 -4.08 -19.73 -12.48
N CYS A 40 -5.12 -19.02 -12.92
CA CYS A 40 -5.26 -17.59 -12.66
C CYS A 40 -5.82 -17.24 -11.28
N GLY A 41 -6.43 -18.19 -10.59
CA GLY A 41 -7.01 -18.01 -9.27
C GLY A 41 -7.70 -19.26 -8.78
N LEU A 42 -8.02 -19.30 -7.48
CA LEU A 42 -8.82 -20.38 -6.89
C LEU A 42 -10.28 -20.23 -7.32
N LYS A 43 -11.00 -21.35 -7.35
CA LYS A 43 -12.43 -21.44 -7.63
C LYS A 43 -13.11 -22.27 -6.55
N ASP A 44 -14.35 -21.91 -6.25
CA ASP A 44 -15.13 -22.55 -5.20
C ASP A 44 -15.25 -24.06 -5.42
N ARG A 45 -15.21 -24.79 -4.30
CA ARG A 45 -15.41 -26.24 -4.27
C ARG A 45 -16.89 -26.58 -4.44
N HIS A 46 -17.76 -25.84 -3.77
CA HIS A 46 -19.20 -26.04 -3.74
C HIS A 46 -19.89 -25.24 -4.86
N ALA A 47 -19.41 -25.39 -6.09
CA ALA A 47 -19.96 -24.77 -7.29
C ALA A 47 -19.58 -25.59 -8.53
N VAL A 48 -20.32 -25.38 -9.62
CA VAL A 48 -19.88 -25.78 -10.96
C VAL A 48 -19.00 -24.66 -11.48
N THR A 49 -17.73 -24.96 -11.77
CA THR A 49 -16.76 -23.92 -12.13
C THR A 49 -16.01 -24.30 -13.40
N VAL A 50 -15.79 -23.31 -14.24
CA VAL A 50 -14.97 -23.43 -15.45
C VAL A 50 -13.71 -22.61 -15.27
N GLN A 51 -12.54 -23.22 -15.46
CA GLN A 51 -11.28 -22.48 -15.37
C GLN A 51 -10.19 -23.06 -16.28
N TRP A 52 -9.22 -22.21 -16.59
CA TRP A 52 -8.02 -22.61 -17.32
C TRP A 52 -6.93 -23.12 -16.37
N PHE A 53 -6.23 -24.16 -16.80
CA PHE A 53 -4.96 -24.63 -16.26
C PHE A 53 -3.92 -24.62 -17.38
N SER A 54 -2.65 -24.40 -17.04
CA SER A 54 -1.51 -24.51 -17.95
C SER A 54 -0.57 -25.60 -17.45
N LEU A 55 -0.31 -26.60 -18.29
CA LEU A 55 0.49 -27.78 -18.01
C LEU A 55 1.82 -27.63 -18.77
N TYR A 56 2.96 -27.88 -18.13
CA TYR A 56 4.25 -27.82 -18.79
C TYR A 56 4.54 -29.12 -19.55
N ARG A 57 4.62 -29.04 -20.89
CA ARG A 57 4.78 -30.20 -21.78
C ARG A 57 5.61 -29.82 -23.03
N PRO A 58 6.87 -29.39 -22.87
CA PRO A 58 7.71 -28.99 -24.01
C PRO A 58 7.92 -30.19 -24.96
N GLY A 59 7.73 -30.00 -26.26
CA GLY A 59 8.00 -31.03 -27.27
C GLY A 59 6.98 -32.18 -27.37
N GLN A 60 6.08 -32.36 -26.39
CA GLN A 60 5.16 -33.50 -26.31
C GLN A 60 3.82 -33.24 -27.04
N PHE A 61 3.89 -32.72 -28.27
CA PHE A 61 2.70 -32.30 -29.03
C PHE A 61 1.82 -33.47 -29.49
N SER A 62 2.44 -34.59 -29.87
CA SER A 62 1.74 -35.78 -30.39
C SER A 62 0.89 -36.49 -29.34
N GLU A 63 1.20 -36.30 -28.06
CA GLU A 63 0.53 -36.95 -26.91
C GLU A 63 -0.60 -36.10 -26.32
N ASP A 64 -0.84 -34.89 -26.83
CA ASP A 64 -1.84 -33.98 -26.26
C ASP A 64 -3.25 -34.59 -26.32
N THR A 65 -3.60 -35.30 -27.40
CA THR A 65 -4.92 -35.93 -27.57
C THR A 65 -5.18 -36.97 -26.49
N ASP A 66 -4.23 -37.86 -26.24
CA ASP A 66 -4.36 -38.95 -25.25
C ASP A 66 -4.46 -38.39 -23.83
N LEU A 67 -3.65 -37.37 -23.52
CA LEU A 67 -3.72 -36.68 -22.24
C LEU A 67 -5.07 -35.98 -22.05
N LEU A 68 -5.59 -35.30 -23.08
CA LEU A 68 -6.89 -34.65 -23.00
C LEU A 68 -8.02 -35.66 -22.79
N ALA A 69 -7.95 -36.85 -23.40
CA ALA A 69 -8.89 -37.94 -23.16
C ALA A 69 -8.82 -38.42 -21.70
N ALA A 70 -7.62 -38.67 -21.18
CA ALA A 70 -7.43 -39.07 -19.78
C ALA A 70 -7.91 -38.01 -18.77
N ILE A 71 -7.72 -36.72 -19.07
CA ILE A 71 -8.27 -35.62 -18.26
C ILE A 71 -9.80 -35.62 -18.32
N ALA A 72 -10.38 -35.85 -19.50
CA ALA A 72 -11.82 -35.84 -19.74
C ALA A 72 -12.58 -36.94 -18.98
N GLU A 73 -11.92 -38.03 -18.59
CA GLU A 73 -12.50 -39.07 -17.72
C GLU A 73 -12.94 -38.53 -16.35
N ARG A 74 -12.28 -37.47 -15.85
CA ARG A 74 -12.57 -36.86 -14.54
C ARG A 74 -13.20 -35.49 -14.64
N TRP A 75 -12.74 -34.67 -15.58
CA TRP A 75 -13.21 -33.29 -15.77
C TRP A 75 -13.49 -33.01 -17.23
N PRO A 76 -14.74 -32.66 -17.61
CA PRO A 76 -15.05 -32.29 -18.99
C PRO A 76 -14.11 -31.20 -19.50
N VAL A 77 -13.38 -31.53 -20.58
CA VAL A 77 -12.49 -30.60 -21.28
C VAL A 77 -13.33 -29.77 -22.25
N LEU A 78 -13.43 -28.47 -21.98
CA LEU A 78 -14.23 -27.54 -22.79
C LEU A 78 -13.43 -26.87 -23.90
N ALA A 79 -12.11 -26.76 -23.74
CA ALA A 79 -11.19 -26.21 -24.73
C ALA A 79 -9.74 -26.57 -24.36
N ALA A 80 -8.88 -26.68 -25.36
CA ALA A 80 -7.44 -26.81 -25.16
C ALA A 80 -6.68 -26.00 -26.21
N ARG A 81 -5.52 -25.44 -25.83
CA ARG A 81 -4.63 -24.73 -26.76
C ARG A 81 -3.21 -24.67 -26.21
N ARG A 82 -2.23 -24.51 -27.09
CA ARG A 82 -0.82 -24.32 -26.72
C ARG A 82 -0.53 -22.84 -26.46
N GLU A 83 0.21 -22.54 -25.39
CA GLU A 83 0.58 -21.18 -24.98
C GLU A 83 2.06 -21.13 -24.57
N PRO A 84 2.79 -20.03 -24.81
CA PRO A 84 4.21 -19.93 -24.47
C PRO A 84 4.45 -19.72 -22.98
N ARG A 85 3.47 -19.15 -22.26
CA ARG A 85 3.64 -18.73 -20.86
C ARG A 85 2.74 -19.52 -19.92
N LYS A 86 3.25 -19.76 -18.72
CA LYS A 86 2.48 -20.28 -17.59
C LYS A 86 1.43 -19.27 -17.17
N LEU A 87 0.20 -19.72 -16.93
CA LEU A 87 -0.84 -18.91 -16.29
C LEU A 87 -0.47 -18.61 -14.83
N ARG A 88 -0.49 -17.33 -14.46
CA ARG A 88 -0.17 -16.81 -13.12
C ARG A 88 -1.40 -16.27 -12.43
N ARG A 89 -1.32 -16.21 -11.10
CA ARG A 89 -2.37 -15.60 -10.26
C ARG A 89 -2.58 -14.15 -10.70
N GLY A 90 -3.83 -13.79 -10.98
CA GLY A 90 -4.19 -12.46 -11.46
C GLY A 90 -4.24 -12.30 -12.99
N ASP A 91 -3.78 -13.27 -13.78
CA ASP A 91 -3.81 -13.16 -15.26
C ASP A 91 -5.23 -13.17 -15.88
N HIS A 92 -6.26 -13.44 -15.07
CA HIS A 92 -7.65 -13.43 -15.56
C HIS A 92 -8.23 -12.03 -15.44
N ARG A 93 -8.97 -11.60 -16.46
CA ARG A 93 -9.65 -10.30 -16.45
C ARG A 93 -10.86 -10.26 -15.52
N ALA A 94 -11.67 -11.32 -15.52
CA ALA A 94 -12.92 -11.40 -14.76
C ALA A 94 -13.39 -12.85 -14.60
N ASN A 95 -14.42 -13.06 -13.79
CA ASN A 95 -15.18 -14.31 -13.70
C ASN A 95 -16.64 -14.04 -14.08
N GLY A 96 -17.25 -14.98 -14.81
CA GLY A 96 -18.69 -14.97 -15.06
C GLY A 96 -19.41 -15.82 -14.02
N PHE A 97 -20.57 -15.36 -13.57
CA PHE A 97 -21.38 -16.06 -12.57
C PHE A 97 -22.80 -16.27 -13.10
N VAL A 98 -23.31 -17.48 -12.89
CA VAL A 98 -24.73 -17.79 -13.01
C VAL A 98 -25.16 -18.28 -11.63
N VAL A 99 -25.97 -17.48 -10.95
CA VAL A 99 -26.41 -17.74 -9.58
C VAL A 99 -27.91 -17.99 -9.58
N THR A 100 -28.32 -19.12 -9.01
CA THR A 100 -29.73 -19.44 -8.80
C THR A 100 -30.06 -19.29 -7.32
N LEU A 101 -30.80 -18.26 -6.97
CA LEU A 101 -31.39 -18.11 -5.65
C LEU A 101 -32.60 -19.03 -5.54
N ARG A 102 -32.64 -19.88 -4.51
CA ARG A 102 -33.75 -20.81 -4.22
C ARG A 102 -34.41 -20.38 -2.91
N HIS A 103 -35.68 -20.73 -2.74
CA HIS A 103 -36.46 -20.40 -1.53
C HIS A 103 -36.52 -18.89 -1.24
N VAL A 104 -36.70 -18.08 -2.29
CA VAL A 104 -36.85 -16.63 -2.15
C VAL A 104 -38.21 -16.33 -1.51
N THR A 105 -38.20 -15.70 -0.34
CA THR A 105 -39.41 -15.33 0.42
C THR A 105 -39.85 -13.88 0.18
N ALA A 106 -38.97 -13.05 -0.39
CA ALA A 106 -39.26 -11.66 -0.70
C ALA A 106 -40.26 -11.53 -1.86
N GLU A 107 -41.01 -10.44 -1.87
CA GLU A 107 -41.92 -10.12 -2.98
C GLU A 107 -41.14 -9.97 -4.29
N ARG A 108 -41.69 -10.53 -5.38
CA ARG A 108 -41.05 -10.51 -6.70
C ARG A 108 -40.70 -9.09 -7.17
N SER A 109 -41.58 -8.12 -6.94
CA SER A 109 -41.39 -6.72 -7.35
C SER A 109 -40.15 -6.11 -6.68
N LEU A 110 -39.93 -6.37 -5.38
CA LEU A 110 -38.77 -5.90 -4.62
C LEU A 110 -37.47 -6.53 -5.13
N VAL A 111 -37.50 -7.81 -5.48
CA VAL A 111 -36.35 -8.51 -6.06
C VAL A 111 -36.00 -7.91 -7.43
N GLU A 112 -36.99 -7.69 -8.29
CA GLU A 112 -36.80 -7.09 -9.61
C GLU A 112 -36.25 -5.66 -9.50
N GLN A 113 -36.77 -4.84 -8.58
CA GLN A 113 -36.23 -3.51 -8.29
C GLN A 113 -34.78 -3.57 -7.78
N GLY A 114 -34.46 -4.55 -6.92
CA GLY A 114 -33.09 -4.78 -6.45
C GLY A 114 -32.13 -5.14 -7.59
N LEU A 115 -32.56 -6.00 -8.51
CA LEU A 115 -31.77 -6.39 -9.68
C LEU A 115 -31.57 -5.22 -10.66
N ILE A 116 -32.59 -4.38 -10.85
CA ILE A 116 -32.49 -3.15 -11.65
C ILE A 116 -31.45 -2.20 -11.04
N ARG A 117 -31.52 -1.96 -9.72
CA ARG A 117 -30.51 -1.13 -9.03
C ARG A 117 -29.10 -1.71 -9.15
N LEU A 118 -28.94 -3.02 -8.97
CA LEU A 118 -27.64 -3.68 -9.11
C LEU A 118 -27.08 -3.56 -10.53
N ARG A 119 -27.94 -3.66 -11.56
CA ARG A 119 -27.54 -3.47 -12.97
C ARG A 119 -27.08 -2.05 -13.23
N ASP A 120 -27.82 -1.06 -12.74
CA ASP A 120 -27.64 0.35 -13.11
C ASP A 120 -26.57 1.04 -12.25
N GLN A 121 -26.47 0.69 -10.97
CA GLN A 121 -25.61 1.34 -9.99
C GLN A 121 -24.45 0.45 -9.52
N GLY A 122 -24.54 -0.86 -9.73
CA GLY A 122 -23.58 -1.82 -9.16
C GLY A 122 -23.83 -2.08 -7.66
N ALA A 123 -22.78 -2.46 -6.96
CA ALA A 123 -22.80 -2.71 -5.52
C ALA A 123 -21.49 -2.27 -4.86
N PRO A 124 -21.51 -1.90 -3.57
CA PRO A 124 -20.30 -1.68 -2.79
C PRO A 124 -19.39 -2.92 -2.81
N ASN A 125 -18.13 -2.72 -3.19
CA ASN A 125 -17.18 -3.81 -3.45
C ASN A 125 -16.50 -4.35 -2.17
N TYR A 126 -17.28 -4.80 -1.19
CA TYR A 126 -16.75 -5.34 0.06
C TYR A 126 -15.89 -6.59 -0.15
N PHE A 127 -14.85 -6.74 0.68
CA PHE A 127 -14.25 -8.05 0.91
C PHE A 127 -15.19 -8.90 1.76
N GLY A 128 -15.69 -10.00 1.21
CA GLY A 128 -16.57 -10.92 1.92
C GLY A 128 -15.88 -11.68 3.07
N PRO A 129 -16.66 -12.33 3.96
CA PRO A 129 -16.16 -13.00 5.17
C PRO A 129 -15.01 -13.99 4.94
N GLN A 130 -15.03 -14.67 3.79
CA GLN A 130 -13.98 -15.60 3.36
C GLN A 130 -12.57 -14.99 3.38
N ARG A 131 -12.44 -13.66 3.19
CA ARG A 131 -11.16 -12.94 3.20
C ARG A 131 -10.50 -12.93 4.58
N PHE A 132 -11.29 -12.97 5.64
CA PHE A 132 -10.82 -12.83 7.02
C PHE A 132 -10.52 -14.18 7.69
N GLY A 133 -10.58 -15.27 6.92
CA GLY A 133 -10.40 -16.63 7.43
C GLY A 133 -11.63 -17.13 8.19
N ARG A 134 -11.59 -18.38 8.62
CA ARG A 134 -12.67 -18.99 9.41
C ARG A 134 -12.86 -18.18 10.70
N GLU A 135 -14.09 -17.73 10.94
CA GLU A 135 -14.48 -16.95 12.12
C GLU A 135 -13.59 -15.70 12.36
N GLY A 136 -13.04 -15.11 11.28
CA GLY A 136 -12.19 -13.91 11.40
C GLY A 136 -10.77 -14.18 11.92
N GLY A 137 -10.34 -15.44 12.03
CA GLY A 137 -9.05 -15.79 12.63
C GLY A 137 -7.83 -15.15 11.97
N ASN A 138 -7.87 -14.85 10.66
CA ASN A 138 -6.76 -14.14 10.01
C ASN A 138 -6.71 -12.66 10.42
N LEU A 139 -7.86 -12.03 10.68
CA LEU A 139 -7.92 -10.66 11.15
C LEU A 139 -7.45 -10.57 12.60
N GLN A 140 -7.90 -11.47 13.47
CA GLN A 140 -7.44 -11.54 14.86
C GLN A 140 -5.92 -11.77 14.96
N ALA A 141 -5.40 -12.66 14.11
CA ALA A 141 -3.95 -12.87 14.01
C ALA A 141 -3.22 -11.63 13.50
N ALA A 142 -3.83 -10.82 12.63
CA ALA A 142 -3.23 -9.57 12.15
C ALA A 142 -3.17 -8.48 13.23
N VAL A 143 -4.24 -8.36 14.03
CA VAL A 143 -4.32 -7.37 15.13
C VAL A 143 -3.32 -7.68 16.25
N THR A 144 -3.13 -8.97 16.55
CA THR A 144 -2.22 -9.42 17.62
C THR A 144 -0.77 -9.60 17.16
N LEU A 145 -0.48 -9.29 15.89
CA LEU A 145 0.83 -9.48 15.31
C LEU A 145 1.80 -8.40 15.81
N ASP A 146 2.89 -8.82 16.44
CA ASP A 146 3.96 -7.94 16.87
C ASP A 146 4.84 -7.53 15.67
N PRO A 147 4.78 -6.27 15.20
CA PRO A 147 5.51 -5.84 14.01
C PRO A 147 7.02 -5.89 14.19
N SER A 148 7.51 -5.76 15.44
CA SER A 148 8.94 -5.81 15.76
C SER A 148 9.56 -7.19 15.49
N ARG A 149 8.72 -8.24 15.47
CA ARG A 149 9.16 -9.63 15.20
C ARG A 149 9.19 -9.97 13.72
N LEU A 150 8.61 -9.15 12.84
CA LEU A 150 8.58 -9.39 11.39
C LEU A 150 9.93 -9.19 10.71
N ASN A 151 10.75 -8.26 11.22
CA ASN A 151 12.03 -7.89 10.61
C ASN A 151 13.20 -8.79 11.03
N ARG A 152 12.99 -9.76 11.92
CA ARG A 152 13.99 -10.79 12.21
C ARG A 152 14.03 -11.77 11.04
N LYS A 153 14.97 -11.56 10.11
CA LYS A 153 15.39 -12.54 9.10
C LYS A 153 15.70 -13.88 9.79
N ARG A 154 14.70 -14.76 9.91
CA ARG A 154 14.94 -16.19 9.99
C ARG A 154 14.97 -16.71 8.56
N GLY A 155 16.13 -17.24 8.19
CA GLY A 155 16.44 -17.67 6.84
C GLY A 155 15.45 -18.68 6.27
N ARG A 156 15.44 -18.72 4.93
CA ARG A 156 14.69 -19.60 4.02
C ARG A 156 13.16 -19.50 4.10
N GLY A 157 12.54 -19.24 2.96
CA GLY A 157 11.10 -19.08 2.78
C GLY A 157 10.31 -20.32 3.18
N GLY A 158 9.91 -20.36 4.45
CA GLY A 158 8.98 -21.33 5.01
C GLY A 158 7.58 -20.75 5.16
N ARG A 159 6.59 -21.63 5.38
CA ARG A 159 5.14 -21.37 5.55
C ARG A 159 4.77 -20.13 6.39
N SER A 160 5.65 -19.66 7.27
CA SER A 160 5.46 -18.45 8.10
C SER A 160 5.43 -17.14 7.31
N ALA A 161 6.26 -16.98 6.27
CA ALA A 161 6.27 -15.75 5.46
C ALA A 161 4.96 -15.57 4.67
N SER A 162 4.42 -16.67 4.12
CA SER A 162 3.13 -16.66 3.43
C SER A 162 1.94 -16.38 4.36
N LYS A 163 2.02 -16.77 5.63
CA LYS A 163 0.99 -16.44 6.64
C LYS A 163 0.98 -14.95 7.00
N ASN A 164 2.16 -14.33 7.14
CA ASN A 164 2.25 -12.89 7.42
C ASN A 164 1.63 -12.06 6.29
N VAL A 165 1.89 -12.43 5.02
CA VAL A 165 1.26 -11.78 3.85
C VAL A 165 -0.27 -11.93 3.89
N LEU A 166 -0.77 -13.09 4.32
CA LEU A 166 -2.21 -13.32 4.47
C LEU A 166 -2.83 -12.47 5.59
N TYR A 167 -2.16 -12.32 6.74
CA TYR A 167 -2.64 -11.48 7.85
C TYR A 167 -2.67 -9.99 7.48
N PHE A 168 -1.62 -9.49 6.84
CA PHE A 168 -1.62 -8.13 6.30
C PHE A 168 -2.69 -7.93 5.23
N SER A 169 -2.93 -8.94 4.38
CA SER A 169 -4.04 -8.91 3.44
C SER A 169 -5.40 -8.87 4.13
N ALA A 170 -5.57 -9.50 5.29
CA ALA A 170 -6.82 -9.45 6.05
C ALA A 170 -7.01 -8.06 6.70
N ALA A 171 -5.97 -7.51 7.34
CA ALA A 171 -6.02 -6.19 7.97
C ALA A 171 -6.35 -5.08 6.97
N ARG A 172 -5.66 -5.03 5.82
CA ARG A 172 -5.94 -4.02 4.79
C ARG A 172 -7.35 -4.16 4.19
N SER A 173 -7.83 -5.39 4.02
CA SER A 173 -9.19 -5.63 3.53
C SER A 173 -10.25 -5.21 4.55
N TRP A 174 -9.94 -5.31 5.85
CA TRP A 174 -10.85 -4.89 6.91
C TRP A 174 -10.94 -3.36 6.95
N LEU A 175 -9.80 -2.65 6.97
CA LEU A 175 -9.77 -1.19 6.88
C LEU A 175 -10.50 -0.68 5.63
N PHE A 176 -10.39 -1.40 4.51
CA PHE A 176 -11.13 -1.06 3.28
C PHE A 176 -12.63 -1.20 3.47
N ASN A 177 -13.08 -2.28 4.11
CA ASN A 177 -14.48 -2.46 4.41
C ASN A 177 -15.00 -1.38 5.37
N GLU A 178 -14.24 -0.96 6.37
CA GLU A 178 -14.65 0.12 7.29
C GLU A 178 -14.84 1.45 6.56
N VAL A 179 -13.88 1.84 5.72
CA VAL A 179 -14.00 3.07 4.92
C VAL A 179 -15.16 2.96 3.93
N LEU A 180 -15.33 1.82 3.26
CA LEU A 180 -16.46 1.60 2.36
C LEU A 180 -17.80 1.61 3.12
N ALA A 181 -17.86 1.12 4.36
CA ALA A 181 -19.05 1.15 5.19
C ALA A 181 -19.47 2.58 5.51
N GLU A 182 -18.52 3.43 5.92
CA GLU A 182 -18.80 4.85 6.15
C GLU A 182 -19.29 5.56 4.87
N ARG A 183 -18.69 5.23 3.73
CA ARG A 183 -19.13 5.73 2.42
C ARG A 183 -20.54 5.29 2.05
N VAL A 184 -20.92 4.06 2.40
CA VAL A 184 -22.27 3.54 2.17
C VAL A 184 -23.27 4.24 3.08
N LEU A 185 -22.94 4.43 4.37
CA LEU A 185 -23.79 5.13 5.34
C LEU A 185 -24.02 6.60 4.96
N SER A 186 -23.00 7.27 4.45
CA SER A 186 -23.08 8.66 3.96
C SER A 186 -23.66 8.80 2.54
N GLY A 187 -23.90 7.69 1.84
CA GLY A 187 -24.43 7.71 0.47
C GLY A 187 -23.41 8.10 -0.62
N THR A 188 -22.12 8.21 -0.28
CA THR A 188 -21.05 8.74 -1.14
C THR A 188 -20.14 7.66 -1.75
N TRP A 189 -20.50 6.38 -1.64
CA TRP A 189 -19.64 5.26 -2.09
C TRP A 189 -19.40 5.20 -3.60
N ALA A 190 -20.28 5.80 -4.40
CA ALA A 190 -20.14 5.90 -5.85
C ALA A 190 -19.52 7.24 -6.30
N GLU A 191 -19.22 8.14 -5.36
CA GLU A 191 -18.74 9.49 -5.62
C GLU A 191 -17.23 9.60 -5.41
N VAL A 192 -16.56 10.33 -6.31
CA VAL A 192 -15.16 10.74 -6.14
C VAL A 192 -15.15 11.96 -5.22
N LEU A 193 -14.50 11.85 -4.06
CA LEU A 193 -14.37 12.97 -3.12
C LEU A 193 -13.11 13.80 -3.38
N PRO A 194 -13.07 15.07 -2.93
CA PRO A 194 -11.86 15.88 -2.97
C PRO A 194 -10.65 15.16 -2.37
N GLY A 195 -9.53 15.18 -3.08
CA GLY A 195 -8.27 14.54 -2.63
C GLY A 195 -8.10 13.08 -3.05
N GLU A 196 -9.11 12.44 -3.63
CA GLU A 196 -8.99 11.08 -4.17
C GLU A 196 -8.30 11.05 -5.54
N PRO A 197 -7.65 9.94 -5.91
CA PRO A 197 -7.11 9.78 -7.26
C PRO A 197 -8.24 9.91 -8.29
N GLU A 198 -8.00 10.71 -9.33
CA GLU A 198 -8.96 10.88 -10.42
C GLU A 198 -9.25 9.53 -11.07
N ALA A 199 -10.53 9.23 -11.24
CA ALA A 199 -10.96 8.01 -11.87
C ALA A 199 -10.49 7.99 -13.34
N SER A 200 -9.60 7.06 -13.70
CA SER A 200 -9.14 6.85 -15.09
C SER A 200 -10.26 6.42 -16.08
N SER A 201 -11.48 6.23 -15.58
CA SER A 201 -12.68 5.74 -16.27
C SER A 201 -13.86 5.86 -15.30
N PRO A 202 -15.10 6.10 -15.77
CA PRO A 202 -16.32 6.17 -14.92
C PRO A 202 -16.64 4.89 -14.13
N ARG A 203 -15.91 3.78 -14.35
CA ARG A 203 -15.96 2.56 -13.52
C ARG A 203 -14.61 2.20 -12.89
N SER A 204 -13.73 3.19 -12.72
CA SER A 204 -12.46 2.97 -12.02
C SER A 204 -12.71 2.71 -10.54
N PRO A 205 -11.80 1.99 -9.86
CA PRO A 205 -11.86 1.88 -8.41
C PRO A 205 -11.90 3.28 -7.79
N THR A 206 -12.96 3.57 -7.04
CA THR A 206 -13.04 4.73 -6.16
C THR A 206 -12.58 4.29 -4.77
N GLY A 207 -11.73 5.10 -4.13
CA GLY A 207 -11.25 4.86 -2.78
C GLY A 207 -9.74 4.59 -2.66
N PRO A 208 -9.16 4.82 -1.47
CA PRO A 208 -7.73 4.68 -1.23
C PRO A 208 -7.29 3.21 -1.28
N LEU A 209 -6.41 2.87 -2.22
CA LEU A 209 -5.67 1.61 -2.21
C LEU A 209 -4.45 1.74 -1.28
N TRP A 210 -4.59 1.37 -0.01
CA TRP A 210 -3.44 1.38 0.88
C TRP A 210 -2.42 0.30 0.51
N GLY A 211 -1.15 0.72 0.37
CA GLY A 211 -0.01 -0.18 0.25
C GLY A 211 0.29 -0.69 -1.17
N ASP A 212 -0.16 -0.01 -2.22
CA ASP A 212 0.23 -0.31 -3.61
C ASP A 212 1.58 0.33 -4.02
N GLY A 213 2.22 1.07 -3.11
CA GLY A 213 3.48 1.77 -3.36
C GLY A 213 3.32 3.18 -3.95
N GLY A 214 2.08 3.69 -4.08
CA GLY A 214 1.82 5.05 -4.59
C GLY A 214 2.11 6.18 -3.60
N THR A 215 2.19 5.89 -2.29
CA THR A 215 2.59 6.88 -1.28
C THR A 215 4.10 6.83 -1.04
N LEU A 216 4.82 7.68 -1.77
CA LEU A 216 6.21 8.00 -1.44
C LEU A 216 6.22 8.89 -0.20
N ALA A 217 6.92 8.46 0.86
CA ALA A 217 7.20 9.32 2.01
C ALA A 217 8.10 10.47 1.52
N GLY A 218 7.54 11.69 1.47
CA GLY A 218 8.21 12.90 1.03
C GLY A 218 7.79 14.08 1.90
N GLU A 219 7.99 15.29 1.38
CA GLU A 219 7.53 16.54 2.02
C GLU A 219 6.06 16.42 2.44
N PRO A 220 5.73 16.46 3.74
CA PRO A 220 4.37 16.19 4.20
C PRO A 220 3.34 17.17 3.62
N LEU A 221 3.68 18.46 3.54
CA LEU A 221 2.76 19.48 3.00
C LEU A 221 2.55 19.40 1.48
N ALA A 222 3.34 18.59 0.77
CA ALA A 222 3.10 18.31 -0.65
C ALA A 222 1.94 17.32 -0.86
N GLN A 223 1.50 16.63 0.19
CA GLN A 223 0.42 15.65 0.11
C GLN A 223 -0.95 16.34 0.15
N LYS A 224 -1.82 16.00 -0.81
CA LYS A 224 -3.15 16.63 -0.99
C LYS A 224 -3.97 16.74 0.31
N ASN A 225 -3.89 15.73 1.17
CA ASN A 225 -4.72 15.61 2.38
C ASN A 225 -3.93 15.86 3.68
N ALA A 226 -2.74 16.45 3.60
CA ALA A 226 -1.89 16.66 4.79
C ALA A 226 -2.60 17.50 5.85
N LEU A 227 -3.13 18.66 5.47
CA LEU A 227 -3.80 19.58 6.40
C LEU A 227 -5.03 18.94 7.05
N ALA A 228 -5.85 18.26 6.26
CA ALA A 228 -7.04 17.55 6.76
C ALA A 228 -6.66 16.45 7.77
N LEU A 229 -5.60 15.68 7.50
CA LEU A 229 -5.11 14.67 8.42
C LEU A 229 -4.59 15.29 9.72
N LEU A 230 -3.81 16.37 9.63
CA LEU A 230 -3.26 17.07 10.79
C LEU A 230 -4.37 17.59 11.72
N SER A 231 -5.40 18.23 11.16
CA SER A 231 -6.57 18.68 11.92
C SER A 231 -7.33 17.51 12.54
N ALA A 232 -7.58 16.43 11.80
CA ALA A 232 -8.28 15.25 12.32
C ALA A 232 -7.54 14.58 13.49
N LEU A 233 -6.19 14.52 13.43
CA LEU A 233 -5.37 14.01 14.53
C LEU A 233 -5.44 14.93 15.75
N ALA A 234 -5.42 16.24 15.54
CA ALA A 234 -5.58 17.21 16.63
C ALA A 234 -6.99 17.14 17.25
N ASP A 235 -8.05 16.94 16.45
CA ASP A 235 -9.42 16.75 16.92
C ASP A 235 -9.59 15.48 17.75
N ALA A 236 -8.85 14.42 17.42
CA ALA A 236 -8.79 13.19 18.20
C ALA A 236 -7.96 13.33 19.50
N GLY A 237 -7.43 14.52 19.80
CA GLY A 237 -6.70 14.81 21.04
C GLY A 237 -5.24 14.37 21.04
N TYR A 238 -4.67 14.02 19.88
CA TYR A 238 -3.25 13.70 19.78
C TYR A 238 -2.39 14.96 19.81
N SER A 239 -1.18 14.84 20.37
CA SER A 239 -0.12 15.81 20.15
C SER A 239 0.53 15.54 18.79
N VAL A 240 0.43 16.51 17.88
CA VAL A 240 0.85 16.35 16.48
C VAL A 240 2.01 17.29 16.19
N SER A 241 3.08 16.76 15.59
CA SER A 241 4.22 17.53 15.10
C SER A 241 4.39 17.30 13.60
N LEU A 242 4.61 18.38 12.87
CA LEU A 242 4.84 18.43 11.43
C LEU A 242 6.27 18.91 11.17
N GLU A 243 7.13 18.02 10.67
CA GLU A 243 8.45 18.40 10.15
C GLU A 243 8.37 18.67 8.65
N THR A 244 8.79 19.86 8.21
CA THR A 244 8.70 20.31 6.81
C THR A 244 10.01 20.95 6.34
N SER A 245 10.30 20.85 5.04
CA SER A 245 11.49 21.44 4.41
C SER A 245 11.54 22.97 4.42
N GLY A 246 10.45 23.64 4.81
CA GLY A 246 10.34 25.10 4.80
C GLY A 246 10.12 25.73 3.42
N ALA A 247 9.96 24.90 2.38
CA ALA A 247 9.69 25.36 1.02
C ALA A 247 8.20 25.57 0.71
N LEU A 248 7.30 24.97 1.49
CA LEU A 248 5.85 25.06 1.30
C LEU A 248 5.21 25.98 2.35
N ASP A 249 4.04 26.51 2.03
CA ASP A 249 3.29 27.40 2.91
C ASP A 249 2.75 26.66 4.14
N VAL A 250 3.02 27.20 5.33
CA VAL A 250 2.54 26.65 6.61
C VAL A 250 1.32 27.37 7.17
N SER A 251 0.81 28.41 6.49
CA SER A 251 -0.31 29.24 6.99
C SER A 251 -1.61 28.46 7.21
N GLY A 252 -1.83 27.39 6.44
CA GLY A 252 -3.00 26.52 6.54
C GLY A 252 -2.89 25.39 7.57
N VAL A 253 -1.76 25.28 8.27
CA VAL A 253 -1.56 24.26 9.31
C VAL A 253 -2.33 24.66 10.57
N ASP A 254 -3.11 23.72 11.11
CA ASP A 254 -3.85 23.89 12.35
C ASP A 254 -2.95 24.37 13.49
N ALA A 255 -3.36 25.42 14.22
CA ALA A 255 -2.54 26.06 15.24
C ALA A 255 -2.19 25.12 16.43
N ARG A 256 -2.92 24.02 16.61
CA ARG A 256 -2.61 22.98 17.62
C ARG A 256 -1.43 22.08 17.22
N VAL A 257 -1.05 22.10 15.95
CA VAL A 257 0.04 21.29 15.40
C VAL A 257 1.34 22.06 15.52
N SER A 258 2.33 21.45 16.19
CA SER A 258 3.68 22.00 16.27
C SER A 258 4.37 21.87 14.92
N ARG A 259 4.88 22.97 14.37
CA ARG A 259 5.62 23.01 13.11
C ARG A 259 7.11 23.04 13.39
N ILE A 260 7.84 22.12 12.77
CA ILE A 260 9.31 22.12 12.73
C ILE A 260 9.68 22.50 11.30
N VAL A 261 10.14 23.73 11.12
CA VAL A 261 10.42 24.31 9.81
C VAL A 261 11.92 24.35 9.57
N ASP A 262 12.38 23.65 8.53
CA ASP A 262 13.76 23.75 8.09
C ASP A 262 14.05 25.12 7.44
N ILE A 263 15.19 25.71 7.78
CA ILE A 263 15.83 26.77 7.01
C ILE A 263 17.08 26.18 6.37
N LYS A 264 17.10 26.19 5.04
CA LYS A 264 18.14 25.59 4.20
C LYS A 264 19.35 26.53 4.06
N PRO A 265 20.53 26.17 4.59
CA PRO A 265 21.75 26.93 4.39
C PRO A 265 22.29 26.83 2.94
N PRO A 266 23.24 27.69 2.54
CA PRO A 266 23.88 27.63 1.22
C PRO A 266 24.43 26.25 0.86
N GLY A 267 25.07 25.56 1.81
CA GLY A 267 25.65 24.22 1.62
C GLY A 267 24.63 23.15 1.24
N SER A 268 23.34 23.38 1.47
CA SER A 268 22.28 22.44 1.07
C SER A 268 21.97 22.48 -0.44
N GLY A 269 22.43 23.52 -1.16
CA GLY A 269 22.05 23.79 -2.55
C GLY A 269 20.60 24.23 -2.76
N GLU A 270 19.83 24.41 -1.68
CA GLU A 270 18.39 24.72 -1.72
C GLU A 270 18.04 26.03 -1.00
N VAL A 271 19.01 26.89 -0.72
CA VAL A 271 18.80 28.17 -0.01
C VAL A 271 17.71 29.06 -0.65
N ALA A 272 17.58 29.00 -1.99
CA ALA A 272 16.56 29.74 -2.74
C ALA A 272 15.13 29.20 -2.56
N ARG A 273 14.97 27.99 -1.99
CA ARG A 273 13.67 27.37 -1.72
C ARG A 273 13.10 27.79 -0.36
N ASN A 274 13.86 28.47 0.48
CA ASN A 274 13.36 28.97 1.77
C ASN A 274 12.20 29.94 1.57
N ARG A 275 11.01 29.60 2.08
CA ARG A 275 9.85 30.49 2.08
C ARG A 275 9.81 31.29 3.38
N TRP A 276 10.44 32.46 3.38
CA TRP A 276 10.58 33.31 4.57
C TRP A 276 9.25 33.78 5.18
N ASP A 277 8.18 33.87 4.38
CA ASP A 277 6.84 34.22 4.87
C ASP A 277 6.33 33.24 5.93
N ASN A 278 6.82 32.00 5.93
CA ASN A 278 6.46 31.00 6.95
C ASN A 278 6.78 31.47 8.38
N LEU A 279 7.81 32.30 8.55
CA LEU A 279 8.22 32.81 9.87
C LEU A 279 7.12 33.60 10.57
N ALA A 280 6.28 34.32 9.82
CA ALA A 280 5.17 35.11 10.37
C ALA A 280 4.05 34.25 10.97
N HIS A 281 4.02 32.95 10.65
CA HIS A 281 3.01 32.03 11.13
C HIS A 281 3.48 31.23 12.35
N LEU A 282 4.77 31.26 12.69
CA LEU A 282 5.33 30.48 13.79
C LEU A 282 5.05 31.12 15.16
N ASN A 283 4.96 30.27 16.18
CA ASN A 283 4.75 30.64 17.58
C ASN A 283 5.65 29.81 18.50
N ARG A 284 5.54 30.02 19.82
CA ARG A 284 6.42 29.41 20.83
C ARG A 284 6.33 27.88 20.93
N HIS A 285 5.31 27.25 20.33
CA HIS A 285 5.15 25.80 20.25
C HIS A 285 5.81 25.18 19.01
N ASP A 286 6.31 26.00 18.10
CA ASP A 286 6.99 25.58 16.88
C ASP A 286 8.51 25.54 17.08
N GLU A 287 9.24 25.05 16.09
CA GLU A 287 10.69 25.02 16.08
C GLU A 287 11.23 25.39 14.68
N ILE A 288 12.35 26.09 14.65
CA ILE A 288 13.11 26.33 13.42
C ILE A 288 14.35 25.45 13.43
N LYS A 289 14.64 24.78 12.32
CA LYS A 289 15.75 23.83 12.24
C LYS A 289 16.73 24.20 11.13
N PHE A 290 18.00 24.17 11.45
CA PHE A 290 19.11 24.29 10.50
C PHE A 290 19.89 22.98 10.48
N VAL A 291 20.20 22.49 9.28
CA VAL A 291 21.10 21.34 9.09
C VAL A 291 22.35 21.84 8.37
N LEU A 292 23.47 21.87 9.09
CA LEU A 292 24.70 22.58 8.72
C LEU A 292 25.77 21.60 8.22
N ALA A 293 26.32 21.85 7.03
CA ALA A 293 27.37 21.02 6.44
C ALA A 293 28.77 21.39 6.93
N ASP A 294 29.02 22.68 7.18
CA ASP A 294 30.36 23.19 7.47
C ASP A 294 30.33 24.51 8.27
N ARG A 295 31.50 25.16 8.36
CA ARG A 295 31.67 26.44 9.06
C ARG A 295 30.98 27.62 8.35
N ALA A 296 30.93 27.61 7.02
CA ALA A 296 30.29 28.68 6.26
C ALA A 296 28.77 28.66 6.47
N ASP A 297 28.17 27.46 6.46
CA ASP A 297 26.76 27.26 6.83
C ASP A 297 26.46 27.74 8.24
N TYR A 298 27.35 27.43 9.20
CA TYR A 298 27.21 27.88 10.59
C TYR A 298 27.22 29.41 10.72
N GLU A 299 28.19 30.08 10.07
CA GLU A 299 28.30 31.54 10.12
C GLU A 299 27.12 32.23 9.44
N TRP A 300 26.65 31.66 8.33
CA TRP A 300 25.44 32.10 7.64
C TRP A 300 24.19 31.93 8.52
N ALA A 301 24.01 30.76 9.14
CA ALA A 301 22.88 30.48 10.02
C ALA A 301 22.89 31.40 11.25
N ARG A 302 24.07 31.69 11.80
CA ARG A 302 24.25 32.67 12.89
C ARG A 302 23.82 34.08 12.47
N ALA A 303 24.20 34.52 11.28
CA ALA A 303 23.77 35.82 10.76
C ALA A 303 22.25 35.87 10.59
N VAL A 304 21.65 34.86 9.94
CA VAL A 304 20.19 34.75 9.74
C VAL A 304 19.43 34.73 11.06
N LEU A 305 19.94 34.00 12.06
CA LEU A 305 19.35 33.93 13.40
C LEU A 305 19.26 35.31 14.05
N ASN A 306 20.33 36.09 13.98
CA ASN A 306 20.41 37.42 14.58
C ASN A 306 19.59 38.45 13.79
N ASP A 307 19.77 38.50 12.47
CA ASP A 307 19.14 39.50 11.60
C ASP A 307 17.61 39.41 11.62
N ARG A 308 17.08 38.21 11.87
CA ARG A 308 15.63 37.94 11.92
C ARG A 308 15.10 37.68 13.33
N ALA A 309 15.94 37.81 14.36
CA ALA A 309 15.59 37.56 15.76
C ALA A 309 14.84 36.22 15.98
N LEU A 310 15.27 35.14 15.30
CA LEU A 310 14.50 33.90 15.22
C LEU A 310 14.19 33.27 16.59
N THR A 311 15.11 33.45 17.55
CA THR A 311 14.97 32.92 18.92
C THR A 311 13.93 33.64 19.76
N GLU A 312 13.45 34.81 19.32
CA GLU A 312 12.32 35.51 19.95
C GLU A 312 10.97 34.91 19.52
N THR A 313 10.92 34.30 18.32
CA THR A 313 9.72 33.63 17.80
C THR A 313 9.51 32.26 18.42
N CYS A 314 10.53 31.39 18.33
CA CYS A 314 10.46 30.00 18.78
C CYS A 314 11.85 29.40 19.00
N PRO A 315 11.96 28.22 19.64
CA PRO A 315 13.23 27.49 19.73
C PRO A 315 13.88 27.24 18.36
N VAL A 316 15.20 27.47 18.29
CA VAL A 316 16.00 27.21 17.09
C VAL A 316 16.93 26.02 17.34
N LEU A 317 16.95 25.09 16.39
CA LEU A 317 17.71 23.84 16.42
C LEU A 317 18.83 23.88 15.39
N PHE A 318 20.06 23.62 15.82
CA PHE A 318 21.21 23.41 14.92
C PHE A 318 21.57 21.93 14.92
N SER A 319 21.61 21.34 13.73
CA SER A 319 21.96 19.93 13.51
C SER A 319 23.12 19.80 12.53
N PRO A 320 24.06 18.87 12.73
CA PRO A 320 25.10 18.60 11.74
C PRO A 320 24.55 17.72 10.60
N VAL A 321 25.04 17.96 9.37
CA VAL A 321 24.91 16.98 8.28
C VAL A 321 25.75 15.75 8.60
N GLN A 322 25.16 14.56 8.48
CA GLN A 322 25.84 13.30 8.76
C GLN A 322 27.06 13.12 7.84
N ASN A 323 28.21 12.76 8.41
CA ASN A 323 29.49 12.54 7.72
C ASN A 323 30.15 13.78 7.11
N GLU A 324 29.58 14.98 7.29
CA GLU A 324 30.16 16.24 6.81
C GLU A 324 30.61 17.12 7.98
N LEU A 325 29.75 17.29 9.00
CA LEU A 325 30.08 18.04 10.22
C LEU A 325 30.07 17.12 11.44
N LEU A 326 31.17 17.12 12.20
CA LEU A 326 31.23 16.37 13.45
C LEU A 326 30.33 17.04 14.52
N PRO A 327 29.47 16.28 15.22
CA PRO A 327 28.62 16.84 16.28
C PRO A 327 29.40 17.61 17.35
N ALA A 328 30.55 17.09 17.79
CA ALA A 328 31.41 17.77 18.77
C ALA A 328 31.87 19.14 18.28
N GLN A 329 32.23 19.24 17.00
CA GLN A 329 32.69 20.48 16.39
C GLN A 329 31.58 21.54 16.33
N LEU A 330 30.35 21.14 15.95
CA LEU A 330 29.21 22.05 15.99
C LEU A 330 28.90 22.52 17.42
N ALA A 331 29.00 21.62 18.41
CA ALA A 331 28.80 21.98 19.82
C ALA A 331 29.83 23.02 20.29
N GLU A 332 31.10 22.82 19.95
CA GLU A 332 32.19 23.75 20.27
C GLU A 332 31.93 25.14 19.67
N TRP A 333 31.47 25.21 18.41
CA TRP A 333 31.11 26.49 17.79
C TRP A 333 29.95 27.18 18.52
N ILE A 334 28.86 26.47 18.79
CA ILE A 334 27.70 27.00 19.52
C ILE A 334 28.10 27.53 20.90
N LEU A 335 28.94 26.79 21.63
CA LEU A 335 29.43 27.18 22.95
C LEU A 335 30.36 28.40 22.90
N ALA A 336 31.27 28.45 21.94
CA ALA A 336 32.21 29.55 21.76
C ALA A 336 31.47 30.88 21.50
N ASP A 337 30.45 30.84 20.65
CA ASP A 337 29.64 32.02 20.29
C ASP A 337 28.48 32.28 21.26
N ARG A 338 28.25 31.38 22.22
CA ARG A 338 27.15 31.43 23.21
C ARG A 338 25.79 31.61 22.56
N LEU A 339 25.55 30.92 21.44
CA LEU A 339 24.31 31.06 20.69
C LEU A 339 23.13 30.47 21.47
N PRO A 340 21.99 31.16 21.56
CA PRO A 340 20.78 30.68 22.24
C PRO A 340 20.00 29.65 21.39
N VAL A 341 20.70 28.61 20.93
CA VAL A 341 20.15 27.51 20.12
C VAL A 341 20.28 26.19 20.85
N ARG A 342 19.46 25.21 20.47
CA ARG A 342 19.62 23.82 20.90
C ARG A 342 20.35 23.05 19.82
N MET A 343 21.31 22.24 20.21
CA MET A 343 21.93 21.30 19.29
C MET A 343 21.11 20.00 19.25
N GLN A 344 20.81 19.51 18.05
CA GLN A 344 20.14 18.22 17.85
C GLN A 344 20.96 17.33 16.91
N ILE A 345 21.02 16.04 17.22
CA ILE A 345 21.59 15.04 16.31
C ILE A 345 20.42 14.39 15.56
N GLN A 346 20.58 14.19 14.25
CA GLN A 346 19.61 13.48 13.42
C GLN A 346 19.61 11.98 13.79
N LEU A 347 18.90 11.61 14.85
CA LEU A 347 18.91 10.25 15.43
C LEU A 347 18.61 9.17 14.39
N HIS A 348 17.70 9.42 13.45
CA HIS A 348 17.36 8.46 12.40
C HIS A 348 18.57 8.11 11.50
N LYS A 349 19.46 9.09 11.25
CA LYS A 349 20.71 8.86 10.53
C LYS A 349 21.70 8.00 11.31
N VAL A 350 21.70 8.12 12.64
CA VAL A 350 22.54 7.30 13.52
C VAL A 350 22.01 5.86 13.62
N LEU A 351 20.70 5.70 13.72
CA LEU A 351 20.06 4.39 13.90
C LEU A 351 19.94 3.60 12.59
N TRP A 352 19.62 4.26 11.48
CA TRP A 352 19.26 3.61 10.22
C TRP A 352 20.05 4.11 8.99
N GLY A 353 20.92 5.11 9.15
CA GLY A 353 21.66 5.73 8.05
C GLY A 353 20.76 6.48 7.07
N ASN A 354 21.10 6.41 5.78
CA ASN A 354 20.32 6.99 4.69
C ASN A 354 19.27 6.01 4.12
N THR A 355 18.87 4.98 4.88
CA THR A 355 17.93 3.96 4.41
C THR A 355 16.50 4.51 4.39
N PRO A 356 15.82 4.65 3.23
CA PRO A 356 14.44 5.14 3.20
C PRO A 356 13.47 4.18 3.92
N GLY A 357 12.57 4.76 4.74
CA GLY A 357 11.46 4.03 5.37
C GLY A 357 11.86 3.06 6.49
N LYS A 358 12.98 3.28 7.17
CA LYS A 358 13.43 2.45 8.29
C LYS A 358 13.78 3.26 9.54
#